data_AF-A0A1B4FHV4-F1
#
_entry.id   AF-A0A1B4FHV4-F1
#
_cell.length_a   1.000
_cell.length_b   1.000
_cell.length_c   1.000
_cell.angle_alpha   90.00
_cell.angle_beta   90.00
_cell.angle_gamma   90.00
#
_symmetry.space_group_name_H-M   'P 1'
#
loop_
_entity.id
_entity.type
_entity.pdbx_description
1 polymer ?
#
loop_
_entity_poly.entity_id
_entity_poly.type
_entity_poly.pdbx_seq_one_letter_code
_entity_poly.pdbx_strand_id
1 'polypeptide(L)'
;MDPSKVNSQVIDVINQSQLATMSPQVVLTSGAGKAYQSVAQSTALAVQDATDALRNITTIATTAAGVAMAQLLATGKPQYATALTQAQEMMKSATDDYAKIGSVAANVLKGFPAG
;
A
#
# COMPACT_ATOMS: atom_id res chain seq x y z
N MET A 1 -38.92 -22.91 31.46
CA MET A 1 -38.40 -21.95 32.45
C MET A 1 -39.26 -20.71 32.32
N ASP A 2 -39.87 -20.28 33.42
CA ASP A 2 -40.82 -19.17 33.45
C ASP A 2 -40.04 -17.84 33.42
N PRO A 3 -40.20 -16.96 32.40
CA PRO A 3 -39.45 -15.70 32.30
C PRO A 3 -39.69 -14.77 33.50
N SER A 4 -40.79 -14.98 34.23
CA SER A 4 -41.17 -14.27 35.45
C SER A 4 -40.28 -14.59 36.67
N LYS A 5 -39.37 -15.57 36.60
CA LYS A 5 -38.45 -15.97 37.68
C LYS A 5 -37.02 -15.45 37.53
N VAL A 6 -36.73 -14.69 36.48
CA VAL A 6 -35.38 -14.13 36.26
C VAL A 6 -35.30 -12.75 36.90
N ASN A 7 -34.23 -12.49 37.66
CA ASN A 7 -34.01 -11.20 38.33
C ASN A 7 -33.94 -10.07 37.28
N SER A 8 -34.77 -9.04 37.42
CA SER A 8 -34.81 -7.84 36.57
C SER A 8 -33.43 -7.20 36.33
N GLN A 9 -32.56 -7.15 37.35
CA GLN A 9 -31.22 -6.60 37.23
C GLN A 9 -30.32 -7.44 36.30
N VAL A 10 -30.55 -8.75 36.23
CA VAL A 10 -29.83 -9.65 35.32
C VAL A 10 -30.30 -9.42 33.88
N ILE A 11 -31.60 -9.20 33.67
CA ILE A 11 -32.15 -8.85 32.35
C ILE A 11 -31.59 -7.50 31.88
N ASP A 12 -31.53 -6.50 32.77
CA ASP A 12 -31.00 -5.18 32.45
C ASP A 12 -29.50 -5.23 32.10
N VAL A 13 -28.69 -5.98 32.86
CA VAL A 13 -27.26 -6.15 32.56
C VAL A 13 -27.06 -6.87 31.22
N ILE A 14 -27.87 -7.87 30.89
CA ILE A 14 -27.80 -8.56 29.59
C ILE A 14 -28.15 -7.60 28.45
N ASN A 15 -29.24 -6.85 28.57
CA ASN A 15 -29.64 -5.86 27.56
C ASN A 15 -28.58 -4.77 27.38
N GLN A 16 -28.03 -4.25 28.47
CA GLN A 16 -26.97 -3.24 28.44
C GLN A 16 -25.70 -3.78 27.79
N SER A 17 -25.31 -5.03 28.10
CA SER A 17 -24.15 -5.70 27.51
C SER A 17 -24.35 -5.95 26.02
N GLN A 18 -25.56 -6.34 25.61
CA GLN A 18 -25.89 -6.55 24.21
C GLN A 18 -25.87 -5.24 23.41
N LEU A 19 -26.37 -4.14 23.97
CA LEU A 19 -26.27 -2.81 23.34
C LEU A 19 -24.82 -2.31 23.26
N ALA A 20 -24.03 -2.54 24.30
CA ALA A 20 -22.62 -2.14 24.33
C ALA A 20 -21.73 -2.92 23.35
N THR A 21 -22.13 -4.13 22.93
CA THR A 21 -21.32 -5.00 22.05
C THR A 21 -21.90 -5.18 20.65
N MET A 22 -23.22 -5.06 20.48
CA MET A 22 -23.92 -5.38 19.24
C MET A 22 -24.84 -4.26 18.76
N SER A 23 -24.77 -3.06 19.36
CA SER A 23 -25.50 -1.92 18.78
C SER A 23 -25.01 -1.65 17.35
N PRO A 24 -25.89 -1.15 16.46
CA PRO A 24 -25.52 -0.80 15.10
C PRO A 24 -24.27 0.09 15.02
N GLN A 25 -24.10 1.01 15.98
CA GLN A 25 -22.93 1.88 16.05
C GLN A 25 -21.63 1.10 16.27
N VAL A 26 -21.61 0.12 17.19
CA VAL A 26 -20.42 -0.69 17.47
C VAL A 26 -20.04 -1.54 16.26
N VAL A 27 -21.04 -2.09 15.56
CA VAL A 27 -20.83 -2.86 14.33
C VAL A 27 -20.28 -1.98 13.21
N LEU A 28 -20.82 -0.76 13.04
CA LEU A 28 -20.36 0.20 12.03
C LEU A 28 -18.93 0.68 12.31
N THR A 29 -18.61 1.08 13.53
CA THR A 29 -17.26 1.52 13.92
C THR A 29 -16.26 0.36 13.83
N SER A 30 -16.62 -0.84 14.27
CA SER A 30 -15.76 -2.04 14.12
C SER A 30 -15.54 -2.41 12.65
N GLY A 31 -16.59 -2.30 11.81
CA GLY A 31 -16.52 -2.53 10.38
C GLY A 31 -15.64 -1.49 9.67
N ALA A 32 -15.79 -0.22 10.02
CA ALA A 32 -14.96 0.88 9.51
C ALA A 32 -13.49 0.70 9.91
N GLY A 33 -13.21 0.33 11.16
CA GLY A 33 -11.84 0.04 11.61
C GLY A 33 -11.20 -1.14 10.87
N LYS A 34 -11.94 -2.23 10.63
CA LYS A 34 -11.47 -3.35 9.80
C LYS A 34 -11.25 -2.95 8.34
N ALA A 35 -12.14 -2.14 7.78
CA ALA A 35 -11.98 -1.62 6.43
C ALA A 35 -10.74 -0.72 6.32
N TYR A 36 -10.51 0.16 7.31
CA TYR A 36 -9.32 0.99 7.38
C TYR A 36 -8.05 0.14 7.45
N GLN A 37 -8.02 -0.91 8.30
CA GLN A 37 -6.90 -1.85 8.36
C GLN A 37 -6.65 -2.54 7.01
N SER A 38 -7.71 -2.97 6.31
CA SER A 38 -7.60 -3.61 5.00
C SER A 38 -7.05 -2.64 3.93
N VAL A 39 -7.54 -1.40 3.93
CA VAL A 39 -7.05 -0.34 3.03
C VAL A 39 -5.59 0.00 3.35
N ALA A 40 -5.25 0.14 4.62
CA ALA A 40 -3.88 0.40 5.05
C ALA A 40 -2.93 -0.72 4.62
N GLN A 41 -3.34 -1.98 4.77
CA GLN A 41 -2.56 -3.14 4.34
C GLN A 41 -2.40 -3.18 2.82
N SER A 42 -3.49 -3.01 2.06
CA SER A 42 -3.43 -2.97 0.59
C SER A 42 -2.54 -1.84 0.09
N THR A 43 -2.60 -0.68 0.74
CA THR A 43 -1.76 0.47 0.44
C THR A 43 -0.29 0.19 0.73
N ALA A 44 0.01 -0.47 1.87
CA ALA A 44 1.37 -0.88 2.21
C ALA A 44 1.94 -1.88 1.19
N LEU A 45 1.12 -2.84 0.73
CA LEU A 45 1.50 -3.79 -0.32
C LEU A 45 1.80 -3.08 -1.64
N ALA A 46 0.97 -2.12 -2.05
CA ALA A 46 1.21 -1.35 -3.27
C ALA A 46 2.54 -0.58 -3.24
N VAL A 47 2.92 -0.02 -2.08
CA VAL A 47 4.23 0.65 -1.90
C VAL A 47 5.38 -0.36 -1.92
N GLN A 48 5.20 -1.55 -1.35
CA GLN A 48 6.20 -2.62 -1.41
C GLN A 48 6.42 -3.09 -2.85
N ASP A 49 5.35 -3.37 -3.58
CA ASP A 49 5.42 -3.77 -5.00
C ASP A 49 6.10 -2.70 -5.86
N ALA A 50 5.80 -1.42 -5.61
CA ALA A 50 6.46 -0.31 -6.29
C ALA A 50 7.97 -0.23 -5.96
N THR A 51 8.34 -0.50 -4.71
CA THR A 51 9.74 -0.56 -4.27
C THR A 51 10.49 -1.69 -4.98
N ASP A 52 9.85 -2.87 -5.09
CA ASP A 52 10.42 -4.02 -5.77
C ASP A 52 10.57 -3.79 -7.27
N ALA A 53 9.56 -3.16 -7.91
CA ALA A 53 9.62 -2.75 -9.30
C ALA A 53 10.78 -1.76 -9.56
N LEU A 54 10.91 -0.73 -8.71
CA LEU A 54 12.02 0.23 -8.78
C LEU A 54 13.37 -0.50 -8.67
N ARG A 55 13.54 -1.38 -7.67
CA ARG A 55 14.78 -2.14 -7.48
C ARG A 55 15.13 -2.99 -8.70
N ASN A 56 14.15 -3.66 -9.30
CA ASN A 56 14.35 -4.49 -10.49
C ASN A 56 14.77 -3.64 -11.69
N ILE A 57 14.03 -2.56 -11.98
CA ILE A 57 14.35 -1.68 -13.11
C ILE A 57 15.71 -1.01 -12.93
N THR A 58 16.04 -0.51 -11.74
CA THR A 58 17.35 0.08 -11.46
C THR A 58 18.49 -0.94 -11.66
N THR A 59 18.27 -2.21 -11.29
CA THR A 59 19.26 -3.28 -11.51
C THR A 59 19.51 -3.53 -13.00
N ILE A 60 18.44 -3.65 -13.78
CA ILE A 60 18.50 -3.84 -15.24
C ILE A 60 19.18 -2.63 -15.89
N ALA A 61 18.74 -1.42 -15.55
CA ALA A 61 19.24 -0.19 -16.12
C ALA A 61 20.72 0.05 -15.79
N THR A 62 21.15 -0.22 -14.56
CA THR A 62 22.57 -0.10 -14.15
C THR A 62 23.44 -1.10 -14.92
N THR A 63 22.97 -2.34 -15.08
CA THR A 63 23.68 -3.35 -15.89
C THR A 63 23.79 -2.92 -17.34
N ALA A 64 22.69 -2.46 -17.94
CA ALA A 64 22.65 -1.98 -19.31
C ALA A 64 23.58 -0.75 -19.51
N ALA A 65 23.55 0.20 -18.58
CA ALA A 65 24.42 1.37 -18.58
C ALA A 65 25.90 0.98 -18.50
N GLY A 66 26.26 0.02 -17.65
CA GLY A 66 27.64 -0.49 -17.55
C GLY A 66 28.14 -1.11 -18.85
N VAL A 67 27.33 -1.98 -19.48
CA VAL A 67 27.66 -2.59 -20.78
C VAL A 67 27.74 -1.54 -21.88
N ALA A 68 26.79 -0.61 -21.94
CA ALA A 68 26.79 0.48 -22.92
C ALA A 68 28.04 1.36 -22.77
N MET A 69 28.41 1.72 -21.54
CA MET A 69 29.61 2.51 -21.26
C MET A 69 30.89 1.78 -21.67
N ALA A 70 31.02 0.49 -21.34
CA ALA A 70 32.17 -0.31 -21.76
C ALA A 70 32.31 -0.36 -23.29
N GLN A 71 31.20 -0.55 -24.01
CA GLN A 71 31.21 -0.58 -25.48
C GLN A 71 31.46 0.79 -26.11
N LEU A 72 30.95 1.86 -25.51
CA LEU A 72 31.25 3.22 -25.95
C LEU A 72 32.75 3.51 -25.84
N LEU A 73 33.38 3.15 -24.72
CA LEU A 73 34.82 3.32 -24.52
C LEU A 73 35.65 2.44 -25.47
N ALA A 74 35.22 1.20 -25.73
CA ALA A 74 35.95 0.27 -26.57
C ALA A 74 35.84 0.58 -28.08
N THR A 75 34.69 1.08 -28.53
CA THR A 75 34.39 1.21 -29.97
C THR A 75 34.24 2.65 -30.45
N GLY A 76 34.00 3.60 -29.54
CA GLY A 76 33.67 4.99 -29.86
C GLY A 76 32.33 5.17 -30.59
N LYS A 77 31.53 4.12 -30.76
CA LYS A 77 30.30 4.20 -31.57
C LYS A 77 29.17 4.94 -30.82
N PRO A 78 28.49 5.90 -31.47
CA PRO A 78 27.50 6.75 -30.82
C PRO A 78 26.25 5.99 -30.35
N GLN A 79 25.92 4.87 -30.97
CA GLN A 79 24.80 4.00 -30.57
C GLN A 79 24.84 3.57 -29.09
N TYR A 80 26.04 3.43 -28.53
CA TYR A 80 26.21 3.05 -27.13
C TYR A 80 25.97 4.23 -26.18
N ALA A 81 26.21 5.46 -26.63
CA ALA A 81 25.79 6.65 -25.88
C ALA A 81 24.25 6.75 -25.84
N THR A 82 23.57 6.43 -26.95
CA THR A 82 22.10 6.38 -26.98
C THR A 82 21.54 5.32 -26.03
N ALA A 83 22.13 4.11 -26.00
CA ALA A 83 21.73 3.06 -25.06
C ALA A 83 21.94 3.49 -23.59
N LEU A 84 23.01 4.22 -23.30
CA LEU A 84 23.27 4.76 -21.97
C LEU A 84 22.20 5.79 -21.56
N THR A 85 21.80 6.69 -22.47
CA THR A 85 20.71 7.64 -22.22
C THR A 85 19.39 6.92 -21.96
N GLN A 86 19.04 5.90 -22.74
CA GLN A 86 17.81 5.12 -22.53
C GLN A 86 17.82 4.41 -21.17
N ALA A 87 18.96 3.84 -20.75
CA ALA A 87 19.09 3.23 -19.44
C ALA A 87 18.88 4.25 -18.30
N GLN A 88 19.41 5.48 -18.45
CA GLN A 88 19.17 6.56 -17.48
C GLN A 88 17.69 7.00 -17.45
N GLU A 89 17.03 7.08 -18.61
CA GLU A 89 15.60 7.38 -18.71
C GLU A 89 14.73 6.30 -18.05
N MET A 90 15.10 5.02 -18.17
CA MET A 90 14.43 3.93 -17.46
C MET A 90 14.51 4.12 -15.94
N MET A 91 15.69 4.48 -15.41
CA MET A 91 15.85 4.73 -13.97
C MET A 91 15.01 5.92 -13.50
N LYS A 92 14.98 7.00 -14.29
CA LYS A 92 14.17 8.17 -13.99
C LYS A 92 12.69 7.83 -13.97
N SER A 93 12.21 7.14 -15.00
CA SER A 93 10.80 6.74 -15.12
C SER A 93 10.38 5.85 -13.95
N ALA A 94 11.21 4.87 -13.56
CA ALA A 94 10.93 4.03 -12.40
C ALA A 94 10.87 4.81 -11.08
N THR A 95 11.72 5.82 -10.93
CA THR A 95 11.73 6.69 -9.75
C THR A 95 10.47 7.56 -9.70
N ASP A 96 10.06 8.11 -10.84
CA ASP A 96 8.84 8.92 -10.97
C ASP A 96 7.59 8.07 -10.69
N ASP A 97 7.53 6.85 -11.22
CA ASP A 97 6.44 5.89 -10.96
C ASP A 97 6.36 5.51 -9.49
N TYR A 98 7.49 5.19 -8.85
CA TYR A 98 7.55 4.90 -7.42
C TYR A 98 7.03 6.08 -6.57
N ALA A 99 7.49 7.30 -6.86
CA ALA A 99 7.05 8.50 -6.16
C ALA A 99 5.55 8.74 -6.33
N LYS A 100 5.02 8.53 -7.55
CA LYS A 100 3.60 8.67 -7.86
C LYS A 100 2.77 7.64 -7.10
N ILE A 101 3.17 6.37 -7.07
CA ILE A 101 2.49 5.32 -6.31
C ILE A 101 2.52 5.65 -4.82
N GLY A 102 3.66 6.06 -4.27
CA GLY A 102 3.78 6.48 -2.88
C GLY A 102 2.86 7.65 -2.51
N SER A 103 2.72 8.63 -3.41
CA SER A 103 1.80 9.76 -3.21
C SER A 103 0.33 9.33 -3.23
N VAL A 104 -0.06 8.50 -4.21
CA VAL A 104 -1.43 7.96 -4.31
C VAL A 104 -1.75 7.12 -3.08
N ALA A 105 -0.84 6.25 -2.65
CA ALA A 105 -0.95 5.45 -1.44
C ALA A 105 -1.18 6.32 -0.20
N ALA A 106 -0.36 7.37 0.00
CA ALA A 106 -0.53 8.28 1.12
C ALA A 106 -1.88 9.01 1.09
N ASN A 107 -2.37 9.39 -0.09
CA ASN A 107 -3.66 10.05 -0.24
C ASN A 107 -4.83 9.11 0.05
N VAL A 108 -4.76 7.84 -0.38
CA VAL A 108 -5.77 6.82 -0.06
C VAL A 108 -5.87 6.60 1.45
N LEU A 109 -4.73 6.47 2.15
CA LEU A 109 -4.69 6.34 3.61
C LEU A 109 -5.27 7.56 4.34
N LYS A 110 -4.94 8.79 3.90
CA LYS A 110 -5.49 10.02 4.47
C LYS A 110 -6.98 10.21 4.20
N GLY A 111 -7.45 9.73 3.06
CA GLY A 111 -8.85 9.86 2.62
C GLY A 111 -9.78 8.80 3.22
N PHE A 112 -9.25 7.72 3.79
CA PHE A 112 -10.06 6.66 4.36
C PHE A 112 -10.35 6.92 5.86
N PRO A 113 -11.61 6.99 6.28
CA PRO A 113 -11.94 7.23 7.69
C PRO A 113 -11.52 6.03 8.55
N ALA A 114 -10.86 6.30 9.68
CA ALA A 114 -10.37 5.27 10.60
C ALA A 114 -11.48 4.58 11.43
N GLY A 115 -12.74 5.01 11.26
CA GLY A 115 -13.89 4.57 12.05
C GLY A 115 -14.16 5.43 13.27
#